data_AF-A0A954USY3-F1
#
_entry.id   AF-A0A954USY3-F1
#
_cell.length_a   1.000
_cell.length_b   1.000
_cell.length_c   1.000
_cell.angle_alpha   90.00
_cell.angle_beta   90.00
_cell.angle_gamma   90.00
#
_symmetry.space_group_name_H-M   'P 1'
#
loop_
_entity.id
_entity.type
_entity.pdbx_description
1 polymer ?
#
loop_
_entity_poly.entity_id
_entity_poly.type
_entity_poly.pdbx_seq_one_letter_code
_entity_poly.pdbx_strand_id
1 'polypeptide(L)'
;MRLPAGSSPQYEAMHEDLQLAGMSQRTVHGYLRAVRQLADWAETPPDKITERQLWQYFLYLKNVKQFAYGSIRVAFSGIKFYYTRTCKRSWETLATMKLQHAKALPEVLTMEQVRQIFSACRVERIAVPRAHAKCHRRRF
;
A
#
# COMPACT_ATOMS: atom_id res chain seq x y z
N MET A 1 3.62 -12.61 -11.88
CA MET A 1 3.01 -12.42 -13.22
C MET A 1 4.16 -12.11 -14.16
N ARG A 2 4.38 -12.88 -15.24
CA ARG A 2 5.42 -12.54 -16.23
C ARG A 2 5.10 -11.17 -16.82
N LEU A 3 6.10 -10.29 -16.91
CA LEU A 3 5.98 -9.02 -17.62
C LEU A 3 5.51 -9.31 -19.05
N PRO A 4 4.45 -8.66 -19.57
CA PRO A 4 4.04 -8.87 -20.95
C PRO A 4 5.16 -8.43 -21.88
N ALA A 5 5.38 -9.18 -22.97
CA ALA A 5 6.51 -9.14 -23.91
C ALA A 5 6.64 -7.84 -24.76
N GLY A 6 6.22 -6.70 -24.21
CA GLY A 6 6.41 -5.35 -24.74
C GLY A 6 6.73 -4.34 -23.63
N SER A 7 7.32 -4.80 -22.51
CA SER A 7 7.83 -3.94 -21.44
C SER A 7 8.86 -2.98 -22.02
N SER A 8 8.60 -1.67 -21.94
CA SER A 8 9.64 -0.71 -22.26
C SER A 8 10.85 -0.94 -21.35
N PRO A 9 12.10 -0.74 -21.85
CA PRO A 9 13.33 -1.09 -21.12
C PRO A 9 13.40 -0.53 -19.69
N GLN A 10 12.69 0.58 -19.42
CA GLN A 10 12.65 1.21 -18.11
C GLN A 10 11.94 0.37 -17.04
N TYR A 11 10.94 -0.45 -17.40
CA TYR A 11 10.22 -1.29 -16.43
C TYR A 11 11.05 -2.50 -15.99
N GLU A 12 11.86 -3.03 -16.90
CA GLU A 12 12.78 -4.13 -16.59
C GLU A 12 13.91 -3.64 -15.69
N ALA A 13 14.52 -2.50 -16.01
CA ALA A 13 15.50 -1.85 -15.15
C ALA A 13 14.94 -1.56 -13.74
N MET A 14 13.71 -1.03 -13.66
CA MET A 14 13.05 -0.81 -12.37
C MET A 14 12.81 -2.11 -11.60
N HIS A 15 12.45 -3.19 -12.30
CA HIS A 15 12.23 -4.50 -11.68
C HIS A 15 13.52 -5.05 -11.08
N GLU A 16 14.64 -4.97 -11.80
CA GLU A 16 15.97 -5.34 -11.31
C GLU A 16 16.40 -4.49 -10.11
N ASP A 17 16.23 -3.16 -10.19
CA ASP A 17 16.51 -2.24 -9.09
C ASP A 17 15.73 -2.60 -7.82
N LEU A 18 14.45 -2.97 -7.97
CA LEU A 18 13.59 -3.37 -6.85
C LEU A 18 13.99 -4.71 -6.24
N GLN A 19 14.47 -5.65 -7.07
CA GLN A 19 15.02 -6.92 -6.59
C GLN A 19 16.32 -6.71 -5.83
N LEU A 20 17.23 -5.87 -6.35
CA LEU A 20 18.48 -5.49 -5.68
C LEU A 20 18.21 -4.77 -4.35
N ALA A 21 17.12 -4.02 -4.26
CA ALA A 21 16.68 -3.40 -3.00
C ALA A 21 16.05 -4.37 -1.99
N GLY A 22 15.93 -5.66 -2.31
CA GLY A 22 15.39 -6.70 -1.42
C GLY A 22 13.88 -6.62 -1.20
N MET A 23 13.13 -6.02 -2.13
CA MET A 23 11.68 -5.81 -1.98
C MET A 23 10.89 -7.10 -2.19
N SER A 24 9.78 -7.26 -1.45
CA SER A 24 8.87 -8.40 -1.65
C SER A 24 8.25 -8.37 -3.05
N GLN A 25 7.95 -9.55 -3.61
CA GLN A 25 7.27 -9.67 -4.91
C GLN A 25 5.97 -8.86 -4.96
N ARG A 26 5.20 -8.82 -3.86
CA ARG A 26 3.97 -8.02 -3.78
C ARG A 26 4.26 -6.52 -3.94
N THR A 27 5.32 -6.03 -3.29
CA THR A 27 5.76 -4.64 -3.38
C THR A 27 6.24 -4.30 -4.78
N VAL A 28 7.02 -5.20 -5.41
CA VAL A 28 7.51 -5.03 -6.79
C VAL A 28 6.35 -4.82 -7.76
N HIS A 29 5.36 -5.72 -7.74
CA HIS A 29 4.17 -5.59 -8.60
C HIS A 29 3.38 -4.31 -8.31
N GLY A 30 3.25 -3.92 -7.03
CA GLY A 30 2.56 -2.70 -6.65
C GLY A 30 3.22 -1.44 -7.21
N TYR A 31 4.56 -1.38 -7.17
CA TYR A 31 5.31 -0.23 -7.65
C TYR A 31 5.33 -0.13 -9.17
N LEU A 32 5.58 -1.24 -9.88
CA LEU A 32 5.51 -1.28 -11.34
C LEU A 32 4.12 -0.86 -11.84
N ARG A 33 3.07 -1.35 -11.19
CA ARG A 33 1.68 -0.96 -11.52
C ARG A 33 1.43 0.53 -11.27
N ALA A 34 2.02 1.13 -10.24
CA ALA A 34 1.86 2.55 -9.97
C ALA A 34 2.50 3.43 -11.05
N VAL A 35 3.71 3.08 -11.49
CA VAL A 35 4.41 3.79 -12.57
C VAL A 35 3.70 3.62 -13.91
N ARG A 36 3.17 2.42 -14.18
CA ARG A 36 2.35 2.18 -15.38
C ARG A 36 1.09 3.03 -15.40
N GLN A 37 0.33 3.07 -14.32
CA GLN A 37 -0.88 3.91 -14.23
C GLN A 37 -0.58 5.40 -14.40
N LEU A 38 0.59 5.86 -13.93
CA LEU A 38 1.05 7.23 -14.17
C LEU A 38 1.32 7.48 -15.66
N ALA A 39 2.04 6.57 -16.32
CA ALA A 39 2.34 6.67 -17.75
C ALA A 39 1.06 6.60 -18.61
N ASP A 40 0.12 5.71 -18.27
CA ASP A 40 -1.17 5.57 -18.93
C ASP A 40 -2.02 6.85 -18.79
N TRP A 41 -2.01 7.49 -17.61
CA TRP A 41 -2.74 8.74 -17.39
C TRP A 41 -2.11 9.94 -18.11
N ALA A 42 -0.77 10.00 -18.16
CA ALA A 42 -0.05 11.08 -18.82
C ALA A 42 0.06 10.87 -20.34
N GLU A 43 -0.36 9.71 -20.87
CA GLU A 43 -0.16 9.26 -22.26
C GLU A 43 1.29 9.45 -22.73
N THR A 44 2.23 9.38 -21.80
CA THR A 44 3.62 9.76 -21.99
C THR A 44 4.51 8.71 -21.34
N PRO A 45 5.62 8.29 -21.96
CA PRO A 45 6.53 7.35 -21.34
C PRO A 45 7.05 7.91 -20.01
N PRO A 46 7.27 7.05 -18.99
CA PRO A 46 7.57 7.49 -17.62
C PRO A 46 8.84 8.35 -17.52
N ASP A 47 9.76 8.23 -18.48
CA ASP A 47 10.98 9.04 -18.57
C ASP A 47 10.77 10.47 -19.11
N LYS A 48 9.66 10.76 -19.80
CA LYS A 48 9.35 12.11 -20.33
C LYS A 48 8.34 12.89 -19.49
N ILE A 49 7.89 12.32 -18.37
CA ILE A 49 6.90 12.96 -17.51
C ILE A 49 7.54 14.16 -16.80
N THR A 50 6.80 15.26 -16.79
CA THR A 50 7.18 16.51 -16.12
C THR A 50 6.71 16.54 -14.68
N GLU A 51 7.35 17.36 -13.85
CA GLU A 51 6.97 17.55 -12.45
C GLU A 51 5.51 18.02 -12.30
N ARG A 52 5.04 18.88 -13.22
CA ARG A 52 3.65 19.38 -13.22
C ARG A 52 2.65 18.26 -13.49
N GLN A 53 2.94 17.36 -14.43
CA GLN A 53 2.09 16.21 -14.72
C GLN A 53 2.01 15.26 -13.53
N LEU A 54 3.12 15.03 -12.83
CA LEU A 54 3.12 14.22 -11.62
C LEU A 54 2.21 14.83 -10.54
N TRP A 55 2.30 16.14 -10.33
CA TRP A 55 1.49 16.83 -9.34
C TRP A 55 0.00 16.73 -9.67
N GLN A 56 -0.35 16.93 -10.95
CA GLN A 56 -1.71 16.75 -11.46
C GLN A 56 -2.20 15.31 -11.34
N TYR A 57 -1.33 14.32 -11.53
CA TYR A 57 -1.68 12.91 -11.35
C TYR A 57 -2.06 12.59 -9.91
N PHE A 58 -1.29 13.07 -8.92
CA PHE A 58 -1.66 12.86 -7.50
C PHE A 58 -2.96 13.58 -7.13
N LEU A 59 -3.21 14.77 -7.70
CA LEU A 59 -4.51 15.44 -7.56
C LEU A 59 -5.64 14.63 -8.19
N TYR A 60 -5.44 14.06 -9.36
CA TYR A 60 -6.39 13.18 -10.03
C TYR A 60 -6.69 11.93 -9.19
N LEU A 61 -5.66 11.29 -8.63
CA LEU A 61 -5.82 10.13 -7.74
C LEU A 61 -6.66 10.45 -6.50
N LYS A 62 -6.47 11.64 -5.93
CA LYS A 62 -7.20 12.11 -4.75
C LYS A 62 -8.63 12.51 -5.08
N ASN A 63 -8.82 13.37 -6.09
CA ASN A 63 -10.11 14.02 -6.33
C ASN A 63 -11.04 13.18 -7.22
N VAL A 64 -10.49 12.50 -8.24
CA VAL A 64 -11.29 11.77 -9.23
C VAL A 64 -11.38 10.30 -8.88
N LYS A 65 -10.25 9.64 -8.63
CA LYS A 65 -10.22 8.21 -8.30
C LYS A 65 -10.55 7.90 -6.84
N GLN A 66 -10.57 8.92 -5.97
CA GLN A 66 -10.88 8.78 -4.54
C GLN A 66 -10.08 7.64 -3.88
N PHE A 67 -8.79 7.53 -4.24
CA PHE A 67 -7.96 6.48 -3.69
C PHE A 67 -7.83 6.63 -2.17
N ALA A 68 -7.98 5.51 -1.48
CA ALA A 68 -7.63 5.44 -0.07
C ALA A 68 -6.20 5.92 0.12
N TYR A 69 -5.97 6.68 1.19
CA TYR A 69 -4.69 7.31 1.45
C TYR A 69 -3.52 6.30 1.47
N GLY A 70 -3.73 5.09 2.01
CA GLY A 70 -2.74 4.02 1.98
C GLY A 70 -2.32 3.62 0.56
N SER A 71 -3.29 3.58 -0.37
CA SER A 71 -3.05 3.29 -1.79
C SER A 71 -2.25 4.41 -2.47
N ILE A 72 -2.58 5.67 -2.19
CA ILE A 72 -1.81 6.83 -2.69
C ILE A 72 -0.38 6.78 -2.17
N ARG A 73 -0.18 6.40 -0.91
CA ARG A 73 1.16 6.28 -0.30
C ARG A 73 2.00 5.19 -0.98
N VAL A 74 1.41 4.04 -1.27
CA VAL A 74 2.10 2.96 -2.02
C VAL A 74 2.47 3.44 -3.43
N ALA A 75 1.54 4.11 -4.12
CA ALA A 75 1.82 4.66 -5.45
C ALA A 75 2.94 5.71 -5.41
N PHE A 76 2.90 6.63 -4.44
CA PHE A 76 3.92 7.65 -4.22
C PHE A 76 5.30 7.05 -3.97
N SER A 77 5.40 6.07 -3.06
CA SER A 77 6.68 5.41 -2.77
C SER A 77 7.24 4.68 -4.00
N GLY A 78 6.38 4.05 -4.81
CA GLY A 78 6.79 3.39 -6.04
C GLY A 78 7.29 4.37 -7.10
N ILE A 79 6.58 5.48 -7.30
CA ILE A 79 6.98 6.51 -8.25
C ILE A 79 8.26 7.22 -7.78
N LYS A 80 8.37 7.53 -6.49
CA LYS A 80 9.60 8.10 -5.90
C LYS A 80 10.80 7.19 -6.11
N PHE A 81 10.63 5.88 -5.91
CA PHE A 81 11.70 4.90 -6.14
C PHE A 81 12.16 4.94 -7.60
N TYR A 82 11.23 4.89 -8.55
CA TYR A 82 11.55 4.91 -9.98
C TYR A 82 12.37 6.16 -10.37
N TYR A 83 11.92 7.35 -9.98
CA TYR A 83 12.64 8.57 -10.34
C TYR A 83 13.98 8.72 -9.62
N THR A 84 14.09 8.22 -8.38
CA THR A 84 15.32 8.36 -7.59
C THR A 84 16.40 7.34 -8.01
N ARG A 85 16.03 6.07 -8.24
CA ARG A 85 16.98 4.99 -8.54
C ARG A 85 17.16 4.76 -10.03
N THR A 86 16.06 4.53 -10.75
CA THR A 86 16.10 4.06 -12.15
C THR A 86 16.36 5.22 -13.12
N CYS A 87 15.62 6.33 -12.99
CA CYS A 87 15.75 7.49 -13.87
C CYS A 87 16.76 8.54 -13.34
N LYS A 88 17.20 8.42 -12.08
CA LYS A 88 18.15 9.33 -11.39
C LYS A 88 17.81 10.82 -11.53
N ARG A 89 16.53 11.18 -11.43
CA ARG A 89 16.05 12.57 -11.41
C ARG A 89 15.59 12.96 -10.01
N SER A 90 16.09 14.10 -9.53
CA SER A 90 15.67 14.69 -8.26
C SER A 90 14.54 15.69 -8.49
N TRP A 91 13.37 15.42 -7.91
CA TRP A 91 12.21 16.31 -7.99
C TRP A 91 11.89 16.89 -6.61
N GLU A 92 11.76 18.21 -6.51
CA GLU A 92 11.51 18.91 -5.25
C GLU A 92 10.09 18.67 -4.73
N THR A 93 9.12 18.51 -5.64
CA THR A 93 7.74 18.12 -5.27
C THR A 93 7.67 16.78 -4.56
N LEU A 94 8.47 15.79 -4.96
CA LEU A 94 8.54 14.48 -4.29
C LEU A 94 9.22 14.56 -2.92
N ALA A 95 10.02 15.60 -2.66
CA ALA A 95 10.60 15.87 -1.34
C ALA A 95 9.60 16.61 -0.43
N THR A 96 8.82 17.53 -1.00
CA THR A 96 7.93 18.44 -0.27
C THR A 96 6.55 17.84 0.00
N MET A 97 6.07 16.93 -0.85
CA MET A 97 4.72 16.36 -0.74
C MET A 97 4.57 15.51 0.53
N LYS A 98 3.94 16.10 1.55
CA LYS A 98 3.49 15.39 2.75
C LYS A 98 2.08 14.86 2.56
N LEU A 99 1.99 13.57 2.26
CA LEU A 99 0.74 12.83 2.43
C LEU A 99 0.45 12.82 3.95
N GLN A 100 -0.65 13.40 4.42
CA GLN A 100 -1.07 13.32 5.83
C GLN A 100 -2.10 12.20 6.06
N HIS A 101 -1.80 11.28 6.98
CA HIS A 101 -2.68 10.18 7.34
C HIS A 101 -3.62 10.59 8.48
N ALA A 102 -4.94 10.55 8.25
CA ALA A 102 -5.90 10.61 9.35
C ALA A 102 -5.90 9.27 10.09
N LYS A 103 -5.32 9.21 11.29
CA LYS A 103 -5.34 8.01 12.13
C LYS A 103 -6.74 7.84 12.72
N ALA A 104 -7.52 6.92 12.17
CA ALA A 104 -8.78 6.54 12.79
C ALA A 104 -8.51 5.89 14.15
N LEU A 105 -9.32 6.24 15.15
CA LEU A 105 -9.28 5.59 16.45
C LEU A 105 -9.71 4.13 16.28
N PRO A 106 -9.01 3.17 16.88
CA PRO A 106 -9.43 1.77 16.81
C PRO A 106 -10.81 1.64 17.47
N GLU A 107 -11.75 1.03 16.77
CA GLU A 107 -13.06 0.72 17.31
C GLU A 107 -12.90 -0.41 18.34
N VAL A 108 -13.32 -0.15 19.59
CA VAL A 108 -13.24 -1.14 20.66
C VAL A 108 -14.53 -1.98 20.62
N LEU A 109 -14.36 -3.29 20.45
CA LEU A 109 -15.48 -4.23 20.50
C LEU A 109 -16.04 -4.33 21.91
N THR A 110 -17.36 -4.30 22.02
CA THR A 110 -18.07 -4.59 23.27
C THR A 110 -17.95 -6.07 23.63
N MET A 111 -18.09 -6.39 24.92
CA MET A 111 -18.00 -7.79 25.38
C MET A 111 -19.04 -8.70 24.74
N GLU A 112 -20.18 -8.16 24.31
CA GLU A 112 -21.22 -8.92 23.64
C GLU A 112 -20.82 -9.29 22.21
N GLN A 113 -20.25 -8.36 21.44
CA GLN A 113 -19.70 -8.64 20.11
C GLN A 113 -18.57 -9.68 20.18
N VAL A 114 -17.73 -9.61 21.21
CA VAL A 114 -16.68 -10.61 21.44
C VAL A 114 -17.27 -12.00 21.66
N ARG A 115 -18.32 -12.13 22.49
CA ARG A 115 -19.03 -13.41 22.71
C ARG A 115 -19.66 -13.94 21.43
N GLN A 116 -20.26 -13.07 20.61
CA GLN A 116 -20.84 -13.45 19.32
C GLN A 116 -19.77 -14.00 18.37
N ILE A 117 -18.61 -13.36 18.26
CA ILE A 117 -17.49 -13.83 17.45
C ILE A 117 -17.04 -15.22 17.91
N PHE A 118 -16.83 -15.42 19.22
CA PHE A 118 -16.45 -16.73 19.75
C PHE A 118 -17.50 -17.81 19.50
N SER A 119 -18.79 -17.48 19.56
CA SER A 119 -19.87 -18.43 19.25
C SER A 119 -19.95 -18.81 17.77
N ALA A 120 -19.54 -17.91 16.87
CA ALA A 120 -19.56 -18.13 15.41
C ALA A 120 -18.33 -18.91 14.91
N CYS A 121 -17.23 -18.91 15.66
CA CYS A 121 -16.02 -19.65 15.33
C CYS A 121 -16.21 -21.17 15.56
N ARG A 122 -16.39 -21.93 14.47
CA ARG A 122 -16.56 -23.39 14.51
C ARG A 122 -15.26 -24.21 14.43
N VAL A 123 -14.14 -23.56 14.13
CA VAL A 123 -12.84 -24.22 13.90
C VAL A 123 -11.87 -23.79 14.99
N GLU A 124 -11.54 -24.70 15.89
CA GLU A 124 -10.51 -24.48 16.92
C GLU A 124 -9.12 -24.66 16.30
N ARG A 125 -8.55 -23.57 15.75
CA ARG A 125 -7.15 -23.56 15.26
C ARG A 125 -6.14 -23.37 16.39
N ILE A 126 -6.57 -22.86 17.54
CA ILE A 126 -5.76 -22.64 18.73
C ILE A 126 -6.56 -23.16 19.91
N ALA A 127 -6.05 -24.19 20.59
CA ALA A 127 -6.62 -24.68 21.83
C ALA A 127 -6.34 -23.66 22.93
N VAL A 128 -7.31 -22.78 23.21
CA VAL A 128 -7.29 -21.95 24.41
C VAL A 128 -8.00 -22.75 25.49
N PRO A 129 -7.37 -23.04 26.65
CA PRO A 129 -8.05 -23.73 27.73
C PRO A 129 -9.31 -22.94 28.09
N ARG A 130 -10.48 -23.54 27.86
CA ARG A 130 -11.76 -23.03 28.37
C ARG A 130 -11.76 -23.20 29.89
N ALA A 131 -11.01 -22.37 30.60
CA ALA A 131 -11.04 -22.28 32.05
C ALA A 131 -12.31 -21.54 32.48
N HIS A 132 -13.45 -22.21 32.31
CA HIS A 132 -14.63 -21.96 33.11
C HIS A 132 -14.79 -23.12 34.08
N ALA A 133 -13.97 -23.08 35.13
CA ALA A 133 -14.18 -23.88 36.33
C ALA A 133 -14.11 -22.93 37.54
N LYS A 134 -15.28 -22.38 37.88
CA LYS A 134 -15.69 -21.92 39.22
C LYS A 134 -14.71 -20.97 39.92
N CYS A 135 -14.86 -19.66 39.66
CA CYS A 135 -14.54 -18.65 40.65
C CYS A 135 -15.48 -18.85 41.86
N HIS A 136 -14.99 -19.51 42.91
CA HIS A 136 -15.67 -19.55 44.20
C HIS A 136 -15.77 -18.11 44.72
N ARG A 137 -16.99 -17.57 44.73
CA ARG A 137 -17.36 -16.44 45.59
C ARG A 137 -16.95 -16.79 47.03
N ARG A 138 -15.87 -16.21 47.54
CA ARG A 138 -15.72 -15.99 48.98
C ARG A 138 -16.56 -14.78 49.33
N ARG A 139 -17.72 -15.03 49.96
CA ARG A 139 -18.42 -14.02 50.76
C ARG A 139 -17.56 -13.75 51.99
N PHE A 140 -17.46 -12.47 52.36
CA PHE A 140 -17.13 -12.05 53.71
C PHE A 140 -18.24 -12.50 54.67
#